data_AF-A0AAD3D0J3-F1
#
_entry.id   AF-A0AAD3D0J3-F1
#
_cell.length_a   1.000
_cell.length_b   1.000
_cell.length_c   1.000
_cell.angle_alpha   90.00
_cell.angle_beta   90.00
_cell.angle_gamma   90.00
#
_symmetry.space_group_name_H-M   'P 1'
#
loop_
_entity.id
_entity.type
_entity.pdbx_description
1 polymer ?
#
loop_
_entity_poly.entity_id
_entity_poly.type
_entity_poly.pdbx_seq_one_letter_code
_entity_poly.pdbx_strand_id
1 'polypeptide(L)'
;MVLGRIRDAIQGKPKLDGPSVLPDYFPVQPKGCEKHADKLFTCLATDATEKARDMEAAGLHKSYYPDVEVKAVDEDAAKKVEEMAKSGEKNDSLPQAGDNPLDQCRDFIAYYKRCCDRELKKKHNWILTEPYRVQEEYRYKSS
;
A
#
# COMPACT_ATOMS: atom_id res chain seq x y z
N MET A 1 -17.09 -2.46 20.62
CA MET A 1 -16.00 -3.13 19.86
C MET A 1 -16.44 -4.29 18.95
N VAL A 2 -17.73 -4.68 18.91
CA VAL A 2 -18.17 -5.88 18.16
C VAL A 2 -18.82 -5.56 16.80
N LEU A 3 -19.48 -4.40 16.66
CA LEU A 3 -20.16 -3.97 15.42
C LEU A 3 -19.24 -3.78 14.20
N GLY A 4 -17.95 -3.52 14.41
CA GLY A 4 -16.98 -3.38 13.32
C GLY A 4 -16.70 -4.70 12.61
N ARG A 5 -16.59 -5.80 13.36
CA ARG A 5 -16.24 -7.13 12.83
C ARG A 5 -17.34 -7.74 11.96
N ILE A 6 -18.61 -7.47 12.29
CA ILE A 6 -19.76 -7.98 11.53
C ILE A 6 -19.88 -7.29 10.17
N ARG A 7 -19.62 -5.97 10.12
CA ARG A 7 -19.65 -5.22 8.86
C ARG A 7 -18.50 -5.61 7.91
N ASP A 8 -17.35 -6.00 8.46
CA ASP A 8 -16.22 -6.50 7.69
C ASP A 8 -16.43 -7.94 7.14
N ALA A 9 -17.23 -8.77 7.81
CA ALA A 9 -17.64 -10.07 7.28
C ALA A 9 -18.62 -9.96 6.09
N ILE A 10 -19.43 -8.89 6.05
CA ILE A 10 -20.44 -8.66 5.00
C ILE A 10 -19.84 -8.00 3.75
N GLN A 11 -18.85 -7.12 3.91
CA GLN A 11 -18.23 -6.39 2.78
C GLN A 11 -17.15 -7.17 2.02
N GLY A 12 -16.77 -8.36 2.51
CA GLY A 12 -15.73 -9.17 1.89
C GLY A 12 -14.30 -8.63 2.08
N LYS A 13 -13.32 -9.37 1.54
CA LYS A 13 -11.91 -8.97 1.56
C LYS A 13 -11.73 -7.67 0.76
N PRO A 14 -11.07 -6.64 1.31
CA PRO A 14 -10.78 -5.42 0.57
C PRO A 14 -9.87 -5.78 -0.62
N LYS A 15 -10.24 -5.31 -1.80
CA LYS A 15 -9.42 -5.42 -3.01
C LYS A 15 -8.92 -4.02 -3.37
N LEU A 16 -7.69 -3.95 -3.86
CA LEU A 16 -7.15 -2.73 -4.42
C LEU A 16 -7.61 -2.62 -5.88
N ASP A 17 -8.32 -1.55 -6.22
CA ASP A 17 -8.66 -1.25 -7.60
C ASP A 17 -7.50 -0.49 -8.26
N GLY A 18 -7.00 -0.99 -9.39
CA GLY A 18 -5.90 -0.35 -10.16
C GLY A 18 -4.49 -0.83 -9.80
N PRO A 19 -3.43 -0.06 -10.12
CA PRO A 19 -2.05 -0.43 -9.80
C PRO A 19 -1.80 -0.44 -8.29
N SER A 20 -0.86 -1.26 -7.83
CA SER A 20 -0.48 -1.34 -6.42
C SER A 20 0.30 -0.10 -6.00
N VAL A 21 -0.41 0.93 -5.53
CA VAL A 21 0.18 2.21 -5.11
C VAL A 21 -0.16 2.47 -3.65
N LEU A 22 0.82 2.96 -2.89
CA LEU A 22 0.60 3.39 -1.51
C LEU A 22 -0.29 4.65 -1.49
N PRO A 23 -1.23 4.77 -0.53
CA PRO A 23 -2.07 5.96 -0.44
C PRO A 23 -1.26 7.21 -0.05
N ASP A 24 -1.70 8.38 -0.49
CA ASP A 24 -0.97 9.66 -0.31
C ASP A 24 -0.68 10.04 1.15
N TYR A 25 -1.50 9.54 2.09
CA TYR A 25 -1.33 9.77 3.52
C TYR A 25 -0.40 8.74 4.19
N PHE A 26 0.17 7.79 3.45
CA PHE A 26 1.20 6.91 4.00
C PHE A 26 2.41 7.74 4.44
N PRO A 27 3.07 7.47 5.59
CA PRO A 27 2.94 6.31 6.48
C PRO A 27 2.11 6.58 7.75
N VAL A 28 0.91 7.17 7.65
CA VAL A 28 0.07 7.43 8.84
C VAL A 28 -0.40 6.13 9.50
N GLN A 29 -0.22 6.00 10.81
CA GLN A 29 -0.70 4.86 11.60
C GLN A 29 -1.78 5.32 12.59
N PRO A 30 -3.07 5.34 12.22
CA PRO A 30 -4.13 5.75 13.13
C PRO A 30 -4.36 4.67 14.20
N LYS A 31 -4.66 5.11 15.44
CA LYS A 31 -4.95 4.23 16.58
C LYS A 31 -6.00 3.19 16.20
N GLY A 32 -5.68 1.90 16.42
CA GLY A 32 -6.56 0.78 16.09
C GLY A 32 -6.37 0.17 14.70
N CYS A 33 -5.55 0.76 13.82
CA CYS A 33 -5.12 0.17 12.55
C CYS A 33 -3.70 -0.40 12.57
N GLU A 34 -3.05 -0.41 13.74
CA GLU A 34 -1.65 -0.84 13.96
C GLU A 34 -1.35 -2.17 13.28
N LYS A 35 -2.14 -3.21 13.54
CA LYS A 35 -1.92 -4.55 12.95
C LYS A 35 -1.90 -4.58 11.42
N HIS A 36 -2.66 -3.71 10.75
CA HIS A 36 -2.67 -3.65 9.29
C HIS A 36 -1.49 -2.85 8.76
N ALA A 37 -1.14 -1.77 9.46
CA ALA A 37 0.04 -0.98 9.16
C ALA A 37 1.32 -1.82 9.38
N ASP A 38 1.44 -2.53 10.49
CA ASP A 38 2.61 -3.37 10.80
C ASP A 38 2.81 -4.44 9.72
N LYS A 39 1.74 -5.14 9.30
CA LYS A 39 1.81 -6.11 8.21
C LYS A 39 2.25 -5.49 6.88
N LEU A 40 1.75 -4.29 6.58
CA LEU A 40 2.17 -3.56 5.39
C LEU A 40 3.65 -3.16 5.49
N PHE A 41 4.09 -2.58 6.61
CA PHE A 41 5.48 -2.19 6.82
C PHE A 41 6.43 -3.38 6.77
N THR A 42 6.05 -4.52 7.36
CA THR A 42 6.84 -5.75 7.28
C THR A 42 6.98 -6.21 5.85
N CYS A 43 5.87 -6.31 5.09
CA CYS A 43 5.90 -6.71 3.68
C CYS A 43 6.74 -5.74 2.83
N LEU A 44 6.65 -4.43 3.10
CA LEU A 44 7.46 -3.43 2.41
C LEU A 44 8.96 -3.62 2.72
N ALA A 45 9.30 -3.92 3.96
CA ALA A 45 10.68 -4.09 4.40
C ALA A 45 11.32 -5.40 3.94
N THR A 46 10.53 -6.46 3.71
CA THR A 46 11.02 -7.75 3.24
C THR A 46 10.70 -7.91 1.76
N ASP A 47 9.49 -8.37 1.46
CA ASP A 47 9.12 -8.97 0.18
C ASP A 47 9.26 -7.93 -0.96
N ALA A 48 8.64 -6.75 -0.79
CA ALA A 48 8.73 -5.70 -1.80
C ALA A 48 10.15 -5.16 -1.99
N THR A 49 10.95 -5.13 -0.92
CA THR A 49 12.36 -4.70 -1.00
C THR A 49 13.22 -5.76 -1.68
N GLU A 50 12.99 -7.04 -1.42
CA GLU A 50 13.66 -8.15 -2.11
C GLU A 50 13.33 -8.12 -3.60
N LYS A 51 12.05 -8.01 -3.96
CA LYS A 51 11.66 -7.88 -5.37
C LYS A 51 12.24 -6.63 -6.03
N ALA A 52 12.30 -5.50 -5.32
CA ALA A 52 12.96 -4.29 -5.83
C ALA A 52 14.45 -4.52 -6.09
N ARG A 53 15.16 -5.21 -5.19
CA ARG A 53 16.56 -5.57 -5.37
C ARG A 53 16.78 -6.52 -6.55
N ASP A 54 15.89 -7.49 -6.74
CA ASP A 54 15.97 -8.40 -7.89
C ASP A 54 15.75 -7.65 -9.21
N MET A 55 14.80 -6.70 -9.22
CA MET A 55 14.58 -5.81 -10.37
C MET A 55 15.78 -4.90 -10.62
N GLU A 56 16.43 -4.41 -9.57
CA GLU A 56 17.66 -3.61 -9.68
C GLU A 56 18.82 -4.44 -10.24
N ALA A 57 19.01 -5.66 -9.74
CA ALA A 57 20.02 -6.60 -10.21
C ALA A 57 19.85 -6.92 -11.69
N ALA A 58 18.62 -7.16 -12.13
CA ALA A 58 18.28 -7.42 -13.53
C ALA A 58 18.26 -6.16 -14.42
N GLY A 59 18.45 -4.96 -13.86
CA GLY A 59 18.41 -3.70 -14.62
C GLY A 59 17.01 -3.32 -15.11
N LEU A 60 15.95 -3.86 -14.51
CA LEU A 60 14.55 -3.62 -14.88
C LEU A 60 13.91 -2.45 -14.13
N HIS A 61 14.65 -1.79 -13.23
CA HIS A 61 14.14 -0.64 -12.49
C HIS A 61 14.01 0.59 -13.39
N LYS A 62 13.02 1.44 -13.11
CA LYS A 62 12.86 2.72 -13.80
C LYS A 62 13.66 3.80 -13.07
N SER A 63 14.54 4.49 -13.77
CA SER A 63 15.12 5.74 -13.26
C SER A 63 14.08 6.85 -13.37
N TYR A 64 14.02 7.72 -12.35
CA TYR A 64 13.21 8.94 -12.39
C TYR A 64 13.95 10.10 -13.07
N TYR A 65 15.22 9.88 -13.45
CA TYR A 65 16.07 10.84 -14.14
C TYR A 65 16.22 10.41 -15.60
N PRO A 66 15.75 11.23 -16.57
CA PRO A 66 15.72 10.85 -17.98
C PRO A 66 17.11 10.60 -18.58
N ASP A 67 18.16 11.17 -17.98
CA ASP A 67 19.54 11.06 -18.47
C ASP A 67 20.29 9.84 -17.89
N VAL A 68 19.64 9.07 -17.01
CA VAL A 68 20.27 7.91 -16.36
C VAL A 68 19.78 6.63 -17.03
N GLU A 69 20.62 6.07 -17.90
CA GLU A 69 20.46 4.72 -18.43
C GLU A 69 20.70 3.70 -17.32
N VAL A 70 19.67 2.95 -16.99
CA VAL A 70 19.73 1.88 -16.01
C VAL A 70 20.47 0.69 -16.61
N LYS A 71 21.50 0.22 -15.91
CA LYS A 71 22.24 -0.99 -16.24
C LYS A 71 21.97 -2.07 -15.21
N ALA A 72 21.96 -3.33 -15.66
CA ALA A 72 21.93 -4.47 -14.76
C ALA A 72 23.21 -4.48 -13.91
N VAL A 73 23.03 -4.70 -12.61
CA VAL A 73 24.16 -4.87 -11.68
C VAL A 73 24.72 -6.29 -11.81
N ASP A 74 23.86 -7.25 -12.19
CA ASP A 74 24.23 -8.65 -12.42
C ASP A 74 23.83 -9.06 -13.86
N GLU A 75 24.84 -9.26 -14.70
CA GLU A 75 24.65 -9.67 -16.10
C GLU A 75 24.02 -11.06 -16.24
N ASP A 76 24.23 -11.96 -15.27
CA ASP A 76 23.64 -13.31 -15.29
C ASP A 76 22.18 -13.28 -14.85
N ALA A 77 21.82 -12.39 -13.93
CA ALA A 77 20.42 -12.12 -13.60
C ALA A 77 19.65 -11.53 -14.80
N ALA A 78 20.24 -10.58 -15.50
CA ALA A 78 19.66 -10.01 -16.72
C ALA A 78 19.45 -11.06 -17.82
N LYS A 79 20.43 -11.94 -18.06
CA LYS A 79 20.30 -13.04 -19.03
C LYS A 79 19.17 -14.00 -18.69
N LYS A 80 19.02 -14.39 -17.43
CA LYS A 80 17.92 -15.28 -16.99
C LYS A 80 16.54 -14.67 -17.24
N VAL A 81 16.40 -13.37 -16.97
CA VAL A 81 15.16 -12.64 -17.23
C VAL A 81 14.89 -12.54 -18.74
N GLU A 82 15.91 -12.25 -19.56
CA GLU A 82 15.78 -12.22 -21.01
C GLU A 82 15.43 -13.59 -21.63
N GLU A 83 16.05 -14.67 -21.15
CA GLU A 83 15.79 -16.03 -21.61
C GLU A 83 14.36 -16.46 -21.29
N MET A 84 13.85 -16.10 -20.11
CA MET A 84 12.45 -16.37 -19.76
C MET A 84 11.46 -15.49 -20.51
N ALA A 85 11.80 -14.22 -20.77
CA ALA A 85 10.97 -13.37 -21.61
C ALA A 85 10.83 -13.95 -23.02
N LYS A 86 11.87 -14.63 -23.54
CA LYS A 86 11.85 -15.33 -24.83
C LYS A 86 11.09 -16.66 -24.79
N SER A 87 11.10 -17.39 -23.67
CA SER A 87 10.38 -18.66 -23.55
C SER A 87 8.87 -18.49 -23.34
N GLY A 88 8.41 -17.28 -22.96
CA GLY A 88 7.00 -17.00 -22.72
C GLY A 88 6.44 -17.63 -21.46
N GLU A 89 7.30 -18.26 -20.64
CA GLU A 89 6.93 -18.87 -19.38
C GLU A 89 6.79 -17.79 -18.29
N LYS A 90 5.55 -17.59 -17.82
CA LYS A 90 5.29 -16.72 -16.66
C LYS A 90 5.69 -17.46 -15.39
N ASN A 91 6.92 -17.22 -14.95
CA ASN A 91 7.37 -17.62 -13.63
C ASN A 91 7.18 -16.44 -12.66
N ASP A 92 6.34 -16.62 -11.64
CA ASP A 92 6.04 -15.61 -10.62
C ASP A 92 7.25 -15.26 -9.72
N SER A 93 8.33 -16.06 -9.81
CA SER A 93 9.52 -15.93 -8.96
C SER A 93 10.58 -14.99 -9.51
N LEU A 94 10.55 -14.65 -10.80
CA LEU A 94 11.55 -13.78 -11.42
C LEU A 94 10.92 -12.44 -11.83
N PRO A 95 11.62 -11.31 -11.63
CA PRO A 95 11.09 -10.00 -11.96
C PRO A 95 10.88 -9.84 -13.46
N GLN A 96 9.74 -9.28 -13.87
CA GLN A 96 9.44 -8.96 -15.25
C GLN A 96 9.55 -7.46 -15.54
N ALA A 97 9.79 -7.12 -16.81
CA ALA A 97 9.79 -5.72 -17.24
C ALA A 97 8.40 -5.09 -17.04
N GLY A 98 8.32 -4.04 -16.23
CA GLY A 98 7.07 -3.36 -15.90
C GLY A 98 6.34 -3.87 -14.66
N ASP A 99 6.91 -4.85 -13.96
CA ASP A 99 6.41 -5.28 -12.65
C ASP A 99 6.45 -4.14 -11.64
N ASN A 100 5.54 -4.19 -10.67
CA ASN A 100 5.57 -3.30 -9.52
C ASN A 100 5.97 -4.09 -8.26
N PRO A 101 7.04 -3.70 -7.54
CA PRO A 101 7.46 -4.39 -6.32
C PRO A 101 6.36 -4.39 -5.25
N LEU A 102 5.47 -3.40 -5.26
CA LEU A 102 4.34 -3.28 -4.34
C LEU A 102 3.23 -4.32 -4.59
N ASP A 103 3.25 -5.04 -5.71
CA ASP A 103 2.25 -6.06 -6.00
C ASP A 103 2.25 -7.21 -4.98
N GLN A 104 3.41 -7.52 -4.41
CA GLN A 104 3.51 -8.52 -3.33
C GLN A 104 2.76 -8.08 -2.07
N CYS A 105 2.69 -6.77 -1.82
CA CYS A 105 2.01 -6.21 -0.65
C CYS A 105 0.58 -5.75 -0.94
N ARG A 106 0.02 -6.03 -2.13
CA ARG A 106 -1.26 -5.50 -2.60
C ARG A 106 -2.41 -5.71 -1.62
N ASP A 107 -2.52 -6.90 -1.06
CA ASP A 107 -3.56 -7.22 -0.06
C ASP A 107 -3.37 -6.38 1.21
N PHE A 108 -2.14 -6.24 1.70
CA PHE A 108 -1.85 -5.43 2.88
C PHE A 108 -2.12 -3.95 2.65
N ILE A 109 -1.81 -3.43 1.46
CA ILE A 109 -2.15 -2.06 1.05
C ILE A 109 -3.67 -1.87 1.09
N ALA A 110 -4.44 -2.82 0.55
CA ALA A 110 -5.90 -2.75 0.55
C ALA A 110 -6.50 -2.74 1.97
N TYR A 111 -6.00 -3.59 2.88
CA TYR A 111 -6.41 -3.59 4.28
C TYR A 111 -6.03 -2.31 5.01
N TYR A 112 -4.79 -1.84 4.82
CA TYR A 112 -4.29 -0.62 5.40
C TYR A 112 -5.12 0.59 4.95
N LYS A 113 -5.36 0.72 3.64
CA LYS A 113 -6.15 1.80 3.04
C LYS A 113 -7.57 1.82 3.62
N ARG A 114 -8.26 0.67 3.63
CA ARG A 114 -9.61 0.56 4.18
C ARG A 114 -9.69 0.95 5.66
N CYS A 115 -8.70 0.54 6.46
CA CYS A 115 -8.67 0.88 7.88
C CYS A 115 -8.41 2.39 8.08
N CYS A 116 -7.40 2.92 7.41
CA CYS A 116 -7.03 4.33 7.52
C CYS A 116 -8.13 5.25 7.01
N ASP A 117 -8.74 4.98 5.86
CA ASP A 117 -9.85 5.77 5.31
C ASP A 117 -11.02 5.84 6.29
N ARG A 118 -11.32 4.72 6.98
CA ARG A 118 -12.38 4.67 7.99
C ARG A 118 -12.06 5.54 9.20
N GLU A 119 -10.83 5.49 9.71
CA GLU A 119 -10.42 6.29 10.87
C GLU A 119 -10.27 7.77 10.52
N LEU A 120 -9.73 8.09 9.34
CA LEU A 120 -9.66 9.46 8.83
C LEU A 120 -11.06 10.05 8.64
N LYS A 121 -12.02 9.27 8.10
CA LYS A 121 -13.41 9.70 7.98
C LYS A 121 -14.07 9.92 9.34
N LYS A 122 -13.81 9.06 10.33
CA LYS A 122 -14.30 9.29 11.71
C LYS A 122 -13.73 10.56 12.31
N LYS A 123 -12.43 10.81 12.16
CA LYS A 123 -11.78 12.04 12.64
C LYS A 123 -12.34 13.28 11.95
N HIS A 124 -12.52 13.24 10.64
CA HIS A 124 -13.11 14.34 9.88
C HIS A 124 -14.54 14.64 10.35
N ASN A 125 -15.37 13.60 10.51
CA ASN A 125 -16.72 13.76 11.05
C ASN A 125 -16.71 14.30 12.48
N TRP A 126 -15.79 13.82 13.32
CA TRP A 126 -15.65 14.30 14.69
C TRP A 126 -15.29 15.79 14.74
N ILE A 127 -14.28 16.21 13.96
CA ILE A 127 -13.87 17.62 13.80
C ILE A 127 -15.01 18.48 13.28
N LEU A 128 -15.86 17.96 12.40
CA LEU A 128 -17.05 18.70 11.96
C LEU A 128 -18.07 18.82 13.08
N THR A 129 -18.34 17.76 13.85
CA THR A 129 -19.38 17.77 14.90
C THR A 129 -18.97 18.45 16.21
N GLU A 130 -17.68 18.46 16.55
CA GLU A 130 -17.18 19.05 17.78
C GLU A 130 -17.49 20.56 17.92
N PRO A 131 -17.25 21.41 16.90
CA PRO A 131 -17.60 22.82 16.98
C PRO A 131 -19.12 23.04 17.04
N TYR A 132 -19.94 22.25 16.33
CA TYR A 132 -21.40 22.33 16.45
C TYR A 132 -21.88 21.95 17.85
N ARG A 133 -21.33 20.88 18.44
CA ARG A 133 -21.64 20.47 19.81
C ARG A 133 -21.25 21.54 20.83
N VAL A 134 -20.07 22.14 20.68
CA VAL A 134 -19.59 23.22 21.55
C VAL A 134 -20.52 24.45 21.44
N GLN A 135 -20.92 24.83 20.22
CA GLN A 135 -21.86 25.94 20.02
C GLN A 135 -23.23 25.69 20.66
N GLU A 136 -23.78 24.47 20.54
CA GLU A 136 -25.02 24.10 21.22
C GLU A 136 -24.87 24.13 22.75
N GLU A 137 -23.77 23.59 23.30
CA GLU A 137 -23.49 23.65 24.73
C GLU A 137 -23.40 25.09 25.27
N TYR A 138 -22.77 26.01 24.52
CA TYR A 138 -22.76 27.43 24.88
C TYR A 138 -24.15 28.06 24.79
N ARG A 139 -24.96 27.69 23.79
CA ARG A 139 -26.32 28.20 23.61
C ARG A 139 -27.26 27.84 24.77
N TYR A 140 -27.11 26.66 25.35
CA TYR A 140 -27.91 26.21 26.50
C TYR A 140 -27.31 26.58 27.86
N LYS A 141 -26.05 27.03 27.93
CA LYS A 141 -25.43 27.53 29.18
C LYS A 141 -25.68 29.01 29.45
N SER A 142 -26.09 29.79 28.45
CA SER A 142 -26.39 31.23 28.59
C SER A 142 -27.87 31.54 28.81
N SER A 143 -28.69 30.54 29.14
CA SER A 143 -30.13 30.69 29.45
C SER A 143 -30.43 30.34 30.90
#